data_AF-A0ABD2GTT9-F1
#
_entry.id   AF-A0ABD2GTT9-F1
#
_cell.length_a   1.000
_cell.length_b   1.000
_cell.length_c   1.000
_cell.angle_alpha   90.00
_cell.angle_beta   90.00
_cell.angle_gamma   90.00
#
_symmetry.space_group_name_H-M   'P 1'
#
loop_
_entity.id
_entity.type
_entity.pdbx_description
1 polymer ?
#
loop_
_entity_poly.entity_id
_entity_poly.type
_entity_poly.pdbx_seq_one_letter_code
_entity_poly.pdbx_strand_id
1 'polypeptide(L)'
;MSHFAALRTRELRELMEDEDRIRHIIRGSDKVQGLQSAAEKMLLSNQKTAKVALSQKPKFRDAKLLLAMKYKELENIQSIIQAKQEQLAEKSSLHCAQWSLLKTVNHAEEECEMLCQRFEEGNTLLADFLNSFLGSRKAQHIRMVLVKKLQEVIELESTQWLGEMHPDTPNTCLCSLTTAVVLPACCHPPFLLPFGLHVNTDHRLQHVPLCHDYNVSLRPRVHGRGPRWPTRPVRLPPLKVQKRRHQQAPQ
;
A
#
# COMPACT_ATOMS: atom_id res chain seq x y z
N MET A 1 -63.09 -19.95 -4.30
CA MET A 1 -63.44 -20.71 -5.54
C MET A 1 -64.94 -21.03 -5.66
N SER A 2 -65.81 -20.64 -4.73
CA SER A 2 -67.25 -20.98 -4.74
C SER A 2 -68.19 -19.90 -5.28
N HIS A 3 -67.70 -18.71 -5.66
CA HIS A 3 -68.58 -17.57 -5.97
C HIS A 3 -69.33 -17.68 -7.32
N PHE A 4 -68.79 -18.42 -8.29
CA PHE A 4 -69.42 -18.58 -9.62
C PHE A 4 -70.39 -19.77 -9.71
N ALA A 5 -70.29 -20.73 -8.79
CA ALA A 5 -71.14 -21.92 -8.77
C ALA A 5 -72.59 -21.62 -8.33
N ALA A 6 -72.83 -20.46 -7.72
CA ALA A 6 -74.14 -20.02 -7.23
C ALA A 6 -74.93 -19.17 -8.25
N LEU A 7 -74.37 -18.84 -9.42
CA LEU A 7 -74.99 -17.97 -10.43
C LEU A 7 -75.82 -18.75 -11.44
N ARG A 8 -76.98 -18.23 -11.84
CA ARG A 8 -77.82 -18.83 -12.90
C ARG A 8 -77.27 -18.53 -14.29
N THR A 9 -77.62 -19.34 -15.29
CA THR A 9 -77.07 -19.25 -16.66
C THR A 9 -77.27 -17.88 -17.33
N ARG A 10 -78.36 -17.17 -17.00
CA ARG A 10 -78.60 -15.80 -17.49
C ARG A 10 -77.65 -14.79 -16.85
N GLU A 11 -77.47 -14.86 -15.53
CA GLU A 11 -76.59 -13.98 -14.75
C GLU A 11 -75.11 -14.19 -15.13
N LEU A 12 -74.74 -15.43 -15.48
CA LEU A 12 -73.40 -15.72 -16.00
C LEU A 12 -73.16 -15.09 -17.37
N ARG A 13 -74.16 -15.07 -18.28
CA ARG A 13 -74.03 -14.40 -19.59
C ARG A 13 -73.91 -12.89 -19.46
N GLU A 14 -74.73 -12.28 -18.60
CA GLU A 14 -74.66 -10.85 -18.30
C GLU A 14 -73.31 -10.49 -17.66
N LEU A 15 -72.75 -11.35 -16.81
CA LEU A 15 -71.40 -11.19 -16.25
C LEU A 15 -70.29 -11.35 -17.31
N MET A 16 -70.48 -12.24 -18.29
CA MET A 16 -69.52 -12.43 -19.39
C MET A 16 -69.48 -11.25 -20.36
N GLU A 17 -70.58 -10.51 -20.49
CA GLU A 17 -70.63 -9.26 -21.27
C GLU A 17 -70.09 -8.05 -20.48
N ASP A 18 -70.11 -8.11 -19.14
CA ASP A 18 -69.57 -7.06 -18.26
C ASP A 18 -68.12 -7.37 -17.83
N GLU A 19 -67.21 -7.00 -18.72
CA GLU A 19 -65.76 -7.06 -18.56
C GLU A 19 -65.23 -6.34 -17.30
N ASP A 20 -65.88 -5.25 -16.86
CA ASP A 20 -65.47 -4.52 -15.66
C ASP A 20 -65.80 -5.29 -14.38
N ARG A 21 -66.96 -5.95 -14.33
CA ARG A 21 -67.31 -6.85 -13.22
C ARG A 21 -66.37 -8.05 -13.15
N ILE A 22 -66.01 -8.64 -14.29
CA ILE A 22 -65.03 -9.73 -14.33
C ILE A 22 -63.68 -9.27 -13.76
N ARG A 23 -63.16 -8.12 -14.23
CA ARG A 23 -61.91 -7.53 -13.70
C ARG A 23 -61.97 -7.27 -12.20
N HIS A 24 -63.11 -6.79 -11.70
CA HIS A 24 -63.30 -6.55 -10.27
C HIS A 24 -63.22 -7.84 -9.45
N ILE A 25 -63.90 -8.91 -9.88
CA ILE A 25 -63.85 -10.21 -9.20
C ILE A 25 -62.45 -10.82 -9.25
N ILE A 26 -61.75 -10.70 -10.40
CA ILE A 26 -60.36 -11.17 -10.54
C ILE A 26 -59.42 -10.42 -9.58
N ARG A 27 -59.52 -9.08 -9.50
CA ARG A 27 -58.77 -8.27 -8.54
C ARG A 27 -59.08 -8.61 -7.09
N GLY A 28 -60.31 -8.99 -6.79
CA GLY A 28 -60.75 -9.46 -5.47
C GLY A 28 -60.32 -10.89 -5.14
N SER A 29 -59.77 -11.65 -6.10
CA SER A 29 -59.36 -13.02 -5.85
C SER A 29 -58.13 -13.11 -4.95
N ASP A 30 -58.12 -14.10 -4.05
CA ASP A 30 -57.01 -14.33 -3.11
C ASP A 30 -55.64 -14.47 -3.79
N LYS A 31 -55.62 -15.03 -5.00
CA LYS A 31 -54.40 -15.19 -5.79
C LYS A 31 -53.84 -13.83 -6.23
N VAL A 32 -54.69 -12.94 -6.75
CA VAL A 32 -54.26 -11.61 -7.21
C VAL A 32 -53.92 -10.71 -6.02
N GLN A 33 -54.71 -10.76 -4.94
CA GLN A 33 -54.42 -10.05 -3.69
C GLN A 33 -53.12 -10.52 -3.03
N GLY A 34 -52.87 -11.84 -3.03
CA GLY A 34 -51.63 -12.42 -2.52
C GLY A 34 -50.40 -11.96 -3.32
N LEU A 35 -50.49 -11.95 -4.65
CA LEU A 35 -49.44 -11.43 -5.53
C LEU A 35 -49.22 -9.92 -5.31
N GLN A 36 -50.29 -9.13 -5.19
CA GLN A 36 -50.19 -7.70 -4.92
C GLN A 36 -49.51 -7.43 -3.57
N SER A 37 -49.91 -8.15 -2.52
CA SER A 37 -49.30 -8.06 -1.19
C SER A 37 -47.83 -8.47 -1.21
N ALA A 38 -47.46 -9.50 -1.99
CA ALA A 38 -46.08 -9.92 -2.14
C ALA A 38 -45.25 -8.87 -2.89
N ALA A 39 -45.81 -8.26 -3.94
CA ALA A 39 -45.18 -7.18 -4.69
C ALA A 39 -44.93 -5.94 -3.81
N GLU A 40 -45.91 -5.55 -3.00
CA GLU A 40 -45.78 -4.44 -2.05
C GLU A 40 -44.71 -4.73 -0.98
N LYS A 41 -44.70 -5.94 -0.40
CA LYS A 41 -43.65 -6.36 0.55
C LYS A 41 -42.26 -6.31 -0.08
N MET A 42 -42.12 -6.81 -1.32
CA MET A 42 -40.86 -6.76 -2.06
C MET A 42 -40.44 -5.31 -2.36
N LEU A 43 -41.38 -4.45 -2.75
CA LEU A 43 -41.12 -3.04 -3.02
C LEU A 43 -40.62 -2.31 -1.76
N LEU A 44 -41.28 -2.53 -0.62
CA LEU A 44 -40.87 -1.95 0.66
C LEU A 44 -39.49 -2.45 1.10
N SER A 45 -39.22 -3.75 0.93
CA SER A 45 -37.91 -4.34 1.23
C SER A 45 -36.81 -3.78 0.34
N ASN A 46 -37.07 -3.66 -0.97
CA ASN A 46 -36.14 -3.07 -1.93
C ASN A 46 -35.88 -1.60 -1.59
N GLN A 47 -36.92 -0.83 -1.29
CA GLN A 47 -36.79 0.57 -0.91
C GLN A 47 -35.95 0.74 0.36
N LYS A 48 -36.17 -0.07 1.39
CA LYS A 48 -35.37 -0.06 2.62
C LYS A 48 -33.91 -0.36 2.32
N THR A 49 -33.65 -1.39 1.54
CA THR A 49 -32.28 -1.81 1.17
C THR A 49 -31.59 -0.75 0.33
N ALA A 50 -32.28 -0.18 -0.66
CA ALA A 50 -31.77 0.89 -1.50
C ALA A 50 -31.44 2.14 -0.67
N LYS A 51 -32.32 2.54 0.25
CA LYS A 51 -32.05 3.67 1.17
C LYS A 51 -30.77 3.44 1.98
N VAL A 52 -30.60 2.26 2.57
CA VAL A 52 -29.38 1.93 3.34
C VAL A 52 -28.14 1.93 2.43
N ALA A 53 -28.19 1.26 1.28
CA ALA A 53 -27.06 1.19 0.35
C ALA A 53 -26.65 2.60 -0.16
N LEU A 54 -27.63 3.44 -0.50
CA LEU A 54 -27.38 4.82 -0.91
C LEU A 54 -26.79 5.67 0.23
N SER A 55 -27.24 5.47 1.47
CA SER A 55 -26.69 6.17 2.64
C SER A 55 -25.24 5.77 2.98
N GLN A 56 -24.84 4.55 2.63
CA GLN A 56 -23.48 4.03 2.88
C GLN A 56 -22.49 4.43 1.78
N LYS A 57 -22.94 4.63 0.53
CA LYS A 57 -22.09 5.06 -0.59
C LYS A 57 -21.19 6.26 -0.28
N PRO A 58 -21.67 7.39 0.30
CA PRO A 58 -20.78 8.51 0.64
C PRO A 58 -19.75 8.11 1.68
N LYS A 59 -20.14 7.43 2.76
CA LYS A 59 -19.22 6.97 3.82
C LYS A 59 -18.10 6.09 3.26
N PHE A 60 -18.42 5.20 2.32
CA PHE A 60 -17.42 4.36 1.66
C PHE A 60 -16.48 5.16 0.76
N ARG A 61 -16.99 6.18 0.04
CA ARG A 61 -16.16 7.10 -0.75
C ARG A 61 -15.21 7.88 0.15
N ASP A 62 -15.71 8.42 1.26
CA ASP A 62 -14.91 9.19 2.22
C ASP A 62 -13.84 8.32 2.86
N ALA A 63 -14.18 7.09 3.28
CA ALA A 63 -13.22 6.13 3.81
C ALA A 63 -12.15 5.76 2.78
N LYS A 64 -12.53 5.54 1.51
CA LYS A 64 -11.58 5.26 0.42
C LYS A 64 -10.64 6.44 0.17
N LEU A 65 -11.16 7.67 0.22
CA LEU A 65 -10.35 8.89 0.08
C LEU A 65 -9.37 9.04 1.25
N LEU A 66 -9.85 8.89 2.49
CA LEU A 66 -9.02 8.95 3.68
C LEU A 66 -7.90 7.90 3.64
N LEU A 67 -8.24 6.67 3.22
CA LEU A 67 -7.26 5.60 3.07
C LEU A 67 -6.20 5.97 2.02
N ALA A 68 -6.60 6.49 0.86
CA ALA A 68 -5.67 6.95 -0.16
C ALA A 68 -4.76 8.09 0.36
N MET A 69 -5.30 9.03 1.14
CA MET A 69 -4.51 10.08 1.79
C MET A 69 -3.49 9.49 2.77
N LYS A 70 -3.87 8.49 3.57
CA LYS A 70 -2.96 7.82 4.51
C LYS A 70 -1.86 7.03 3.81
N TYR A 71 -2.15 6.37 2.70
CA TYR A 71 -1.12 5.75 1.87
C TYR A 71 -0.16 6.79 1.27
N LYS A 72 -0.67 7.95 0.86
CA LYS A 72 0.17 9.05 0.35
C LYS A 72 1.10 9.60 1.44
N GLU A 73 0.58 9.74 2.67
CA GLU A 73 1.37 10.16 3.83
C GLU A 73 2.47 9.15 4.17
N LEU A 74 2.13 7.85 4.14
CA LEU A 74 3.10 6.77 4.34
C LEU A 74 4.22 6.80 3.28
N GLU A 75 3.87 6.92 2.00
CA GLU A 75 4.83 7.03 0.89
C GLU A 75 5.78 8.22 1.10
N ASN A 76 5.25 9.37 1.52
CA ASN A 76 6.08 10.54 1.83
C ASN A 76 7.04 10.27 2.99
N ILE A 77 6.57 9.68 4.09
CA ILE A 77 7.41 9.35 5.24
C ILE A 77 8.50 8.34 4.84
N GLN A 78 8.17 7.32 4.05
CA GLN A 78 9.15 6.35 3.53
C GLN A 78 10.22 7.03 2.68
N SER A 79 9.84 7.95 1.79
CA SER A 79 10.79 8.73 1.00
C SER A 79 11.71 9.59 1.88
N ILE A 80 11.18 10.22 2.92
CA ILE A 80 11.98 11.00 3.88
C ILE A 80 12.97 10.08 4.62
N ILE A 81 12.52 8.92 5.10
CA ILE A 81 13.38 7.96 5.79
C ILE A 81 14.50 7.49 4.86
N GLN A 82 14.17 7.12 3.62
CA GLN A 82 15.16 6.69 2.63
C GLN A 82 16.19 7.79 2.36
N ALA A 83 15.76 9.03 2.14
CA ALA A 83 16.68 10.15 1.92
C ALA A 83 17.58 10.40 3.13
N LYS A 84 17.06 10.24 4.35
CA LYS A 84 17.87 10.36 5.58
C LYS A 84 18.84 9.20 5.73
N GLN A 85 18.45 7.99 5.35
CA GLN A 85 19.31 6.82 5.37
C GLN A 85 20.45 6.95 4.36
N GLU A 86 20.17 7.43 3.15
CA GLU A 86 21.19 7.71 2.13
C GLU A 86 22.17 8.79 2.61
N GLN A 87 21.67 9.88 3.21
CA GLN A 87 22.52 10.94 3.79
C GLN A 87 23.39 10.42 4.93
N LEU A 88 22.86 9.54 5.78
CA LEU A 88 23.64 8.92 6.85
C LEU A 88 24.67 7.96 6.26
N ALA A 89 24.30 7.08 5.33
CA ALA A 89 25.23 6.17 4.67
C ALA A 89 26.38 6.92 3.99
N GLU A 90 26.13 8.04 3.33
CA GLU A 90 27.18 8.89 2.77
C GLU A 90 28.13 9.42 3.86
N LYS A 91 27.61 9.90 4.98
CA LYS A 91 28.43 10.50 6.05
C LYS A 91 29.12 9.48 6.96
N SER A 92 28.50 8.33 7.16
CA SER A 92 28.93 7.31 8.13
C SER A 92 29.49 6.06 7.48
N SER A 93 29.59 6.00 6.14
CA SER A 93 30.25 4.87 5.50
C SER A 93 31.71 4.80 5.97
N LEU A 94 32.17 3.58 6.25
CA LEU A 94 33.56 3.34 6.63
C LEU A 94 34.52 3.88 5.57
N HIS A 95 34.13 3.81 4.30
CA HIS A 95 34.90 4.37 3.18
C HIS A 95 35.01 5.91 3.25
N CYS A 96 33.92 6.63 3.57
CA CYS A 96 33.98 8.08 3.75
C CYS A 96 34.81 8.48 4.98
N ALA A 97 34.72 7.73 6.08
CA ALA A 97 35.57 7.93 7.25
C ALA A 97 37.06 7.72 6.91
N GLN A 98 37.37 6.66 6.16
CA GLN A 98 38.73 6.35 5.70
C GLN A 98 39.29 7.46 4.79
N TRP A 99 38.52 7.89 3.81
CA TRP A 99 38.88 8.99 2.91
C TRP A 99 39.13 10.29 3.67
N SER A 100 38.28 10.61 4.64
CA SER A 100 38.45 11.79 5.51
C SER A 100 39.77 11.72 6.30
N LEU A 101 40.07 10.58 6.92
CA LEU A 101 41.33 10.36 7.64
C LEU A 101 42.54 10.54 6.72
N LEU A 102 42.52 9.96 5.52
CA LEU A 102 43.60 10.08 4.55
C LEU A 102 43.82 11.54 4.13
N LYS A 103 42.74 12.30 3.89
CA LYS A 103 42.82 13.74 3.60
C LYS A 103 43.50 14.51 4.73
N THR A 104 43.15 14.21 6.00
CA THR A 104 43.80 14.87 7.14
C THR A 104 45.25 14.46 7.34
N VAL A 105 45.65 13.26 6.90
CA VAL A 105 47.05 12.82 6.88
C VAL A 105 47.83 13.62 5.86
N ASN A 106 47.33 13.74 4.62
CA ASN A 106 48.01 14.49 3.56
C ASN A 106 48.16 15.96 3.93
N HIS A 107 47.10 16.60 4.46
CA HIS A 107 47.19 17.97 4.96
C HIS A 107 48.22 18.10 6.09
N ALA A 108 48.34 17.11 6.98
CA ALA A 108 49.34 17.16 8.04
C ALA A 108 50.77 17.02 7.48
N GLU A 109 50.98 16.27 6.38
CA GLU A 109 52.26 16.22 5.68
C GLU A 109 52.63 17.58 5.09
N GLU A 110 51.69 18.22 4.38
CA GLU A 110 51.86 19.57 3.81
C GLU A 110 52.23 20.60 4.90
N GLU A 111 51.54 20.57 6.05
CA GLU A 111 51.88 21.43 7.19
C GLU A 111 53.27 21.13 7.77
N CYS A 112 53.70 19.86 7.77
CA CYS A 112 55.05 19.49 8.20
C CYS A 112 56.10 20.01 7.22
N GLU A 113 55.86 19.93 5.91
CA GLU A 113 56.76 20.49 4.90
C GLU A 113 56.89 22.01 5.07
N MET A 114 55.79 22.73 5.31
CA MET A 114 55.82 24.16 5.60
C MET A 114 56.53 24.49 6.92
N LEU A 115 56.45 23.63 7.94
CA LEU A 115 57.20 23.78 9.18
C LEU A 115 58.71 23.60 8.93
N CYS A 116 59.10 22.59 8.15
CA CYS A 116 60.50 22.37 7.77
C CYS A 116 61.06 23.57 7.00
N GLN A 117 60.33 24.06 5.99
CA GLN A 117 60.76 25.21 5.19
C GLN A 117 60.95 26.46 6.06
N ARG A 118 60.00 26.77 6.95
CA ARG A 118 60.13 27.91 7.87
C ARG A 118 61.31 27.76 8.84
N PHE A 119 61.65 26.54 9.23
CA PHE A 119 62.82 26.28 10.07
C PHE A 119 64.13 26.48 9.29
N GLU A 120 64.20 25.99 8.05
CA GLU A 120 65.36 26.18 7.16
C GLU A 120 65.62 27.66 6.84
N GLU A 121 64.56 28.45 6.69
CA GLU A 121 64.63 29.91 6.49
C GLU A 121 64.98 30.68 7.78
N GLY A 122 65.07 30.01 8.93
CA GLY A 122 65.35 30.64 10.23
C GLY A 122 64.16 31.41 10.83
N ASN A 123 62.96 31.24 10.28
CA ASN A 123 61.73 31.91 10.70
C ASN A 123 61.08 31.30 11.96
N THR A 124 61.61 30.18 12.47
CA THR A 124 61.10 29.49 13.67
C THR A 124 62.24 29.05 14.58
N LEU A 125 62.00 29.12 15.90
CA LEU A 125 62.95 28.63 16.90
C LEU A 125 62.95 27.09 16.92
N LEU A 126 64.11 26.50 17.21
CA LEU A 126 64.27 25.03 17.26
C LEU A 126 63.27 24.35 18.21
N ALA A 127 63.05 24.93 19.39
CA ALA A 127 62.13 24.36 20.38
C ALA A 127 60.68 24.33 19.87
N ASP A 128 60.23 25.41 19.22
CA ASP A 128 58.87 25.53 18.69
C ASP A 128 58.65 24.63 17.46
N PHE A 129 59.67 24.54 16.60
CA PHE A 129 59.69 23.60 15.48
C PHE A 129 59.56 22.16 15.96
N LEU A 130 60.41 21.72 16.91
CA LEU A 130 60.39 20.36 17.41
C LEU A 130 59.06 20.00 18.07
N ASN A 131 58.49 20.89 18.89
CA ASN A 131 57.19 20.66 19.52
C ASN A 131 56.08 20.46 18.48
N SER A 132 56.03 21.32 17.45
CA SER A 132 54.98 21.29 16.42
C SER A 132 55.17 20.11 15.45
N PHE A 133 56.39 19.90 14.97
CA PHE A 133 56.73 18.85 14.00
C PHE A 133 56.56 17.45 14.61
N LEU A 134 57.11 17.20 15.81
CA LEU A 134 56.98 15.91 16.47
C LEU A 134 55.51 15.61 16.83
N GLY A 135 54.77 16.63 17.27
CA GLY A 135 53.33 16.52 17.52
C GLY A 135 52.56 16.13 16.26
N SER A 136 52.81 16.82 15.15
CA SER A 136 52.16 16.55 13.86
C SER A 136 52.53 15.16 13.31
N ARG A 137 53.83 14.81 13.29
CA ARG A 137 54.32 13.49 12.87
C ARG A 137 53.72 12.36 13.69
N LYS A 138 53.65 12.50 15.02
CA LYS A 138 53.00 11.52 15.90
C LYS A 138 51.52 11.34 15.53
N ALA A 139 50.77 12.43 15.39
CA ALA A 139 49.36 12.38 15.01
C ALA A 139 49.16 11.75 13.63
N GLN A 140 50.01 12.08 12.66
CA GLN A 140 50.01 11.53 11.31
C GLN A 140 50.23 10.00 11.33
N HIS A 141 51.24 9.51 12.04
CA HIS A 141 51.50 8.08 12.14
C HIS A 141 50.35 7.31 12.80
N ILE A 142 49.74 7.88 13.85
CA ILE A 142 48.55 7.29 14.49
C ILE A 142 47.40 7.19 13.49
N ARG A 143 47.10 8.26 12.75
CA ARG A 143 46.03 8.27 11.73
C ARG A 143 46.33 7.28 10.59
N MET A 144 47.58 7.13 10.18
CA MET A 144 47.97 6.13 9.18
C MET A 144 47.74 4.69 9.66
N VAL A 145 48.00 4.41 10.94
CA VAL A 145 47.65 3.10 11.53
C VAL A 145 46.14 2.92 11.56
N LEU A 146 45.37 3.95 11.92
CA LEU A 146 43.90 3.89 11.90
C LEU A 146 43.34 3.64 10.50
N VAL A 147 43.89 4.28 9.46
CA VAL A 147 43.50 4.05 8.06
C VAL A 147 43.74 2.61 7.64
N LYS A 148 44.89 2.03 8.01
CA LYS A 148 45.20 0.61 7.74
C LYS A 148 44.25 -0.33 8.47
N LYS A 149 43.94 -0.05 9.74
CA LYS A 149 42.97 -0.84 10.50
C LYS A 149 41.55 -0.75 9.95
N LEU A 150 41.15 0.43 9.49
CA LEU A 150 39.85 0.61 8.86
C LEU A 150 39.77 -0.12 7.51
N GLN A 151 40.87 -0.16 6.74
CA GLN A 151 40.97 -0.96 5.51
C GLN A 151 40.76 -2.45 5.79
N GLU A 152 41.43 -3.00 6.81
CA GLU A 152 41.28 -4.42 7.22
C GLU A 152 39.80 -4.75 7.55
N VAL A 153 39.09 -3.83 8.23
CA VAL A 153 37.66 -4.01 8.57
C VAL A 153 36.78 -3.97 7.31
N ILE A 154 37.01 -3.04 6.41
CA ILE A 154 36.24 -2.91 5.15
C ILE A 154 36.41 -4.16 4.27
N GLU A 155 37.63 -4.70 4.19
CA GLU A 155 37.92 -5.93 3.44
C GLU A 155 37.25 -7.16 4.07
N LEU A 156 37.22 -7.23 5.40
CA LEU A 156 36.55 -8.30 6.14
C LEU A 156 35.04 -8.27 5.91
N GLU A 157 34.40 -7.10 6.03
CA GLU A 157 32.97 -6.94 5.74
C GLU A 157 32.68 -7.39 4.30
N SER A 158 33.47 -6.93 3.32
CA SER A 158 33.28 -7.29 1.91
C SER A 158 33.39 -8.79 1.63
N THR A 159 34.27 -9.48 2.36
CA THR A 159 34.46 -10.93 2.23
C THR A 159 33.34 -11.73 2.91
N GLN A 160 32.78 -11.21 4.01
CA GLN A 160 31.68 -11.84 4.74
C GLN A 160 30.39 -11.87 3.92
N TRP A 161 30.12 -10.82 3.14
CA TRP A 161 28.99 -10.76 2.19
C TRP A 161 29.13 -11.69 0.97
N LEU A 162 30.34 -12.16 0.66
CA LEU A 162 30.57 -13.10 -0.45
C LEU A 162 30.33 -14.57 -0.04
N GLY A 163 30.30 -14.86 1.26
CA GLY A 163 30.13 -16.22 1.81
C GLY A 163 28.68 -16.66 2.06
N GLU A 164 27.72 -15.73 2.09
CA GLU A 164 26.30 -15.99 2.34
C GLU A 164 25.42 -15.54 1.17
N MET A 165 25.49 -16.24 0.04
CA MET A 165 24.48 -16.12 -1.01
C MET A 165 23.50 -17.30 -0.93
N HIS A 166 22.45 -17.14 -0.11
CA HIS A 166 21.17 -17.83 -0.29
C HIS A 166 20.18 -16.81 -0.87
N PRO A 167 19.58 -17.03 -2.06
CA PRO A 167 18.62 -16.09 -2.62
C PRO A 167 17.27 -16.38 -1.97
N ASP A 168 16.81 -15.48 -1.10
CA ASP A 168 15.39 -15.14 -0.89
C ASP A 168 15.25 -14.42 0.46
N THR A 169 15.63 -13.14 0.49
CA THR A 169 15.02 -12.15 1.39
C THR A 169 15.44 -10.75 0.93
N PRO A 170 14.52 -9.78 0.81
CA PRO A 170 14.89 -8.42 0.49
C PRO A 170 15.66 -7.81 1.67
N ASN A 171 16.96 -7.67 1.46
CA ASN A 171 17.97 -6.86 2.15
C ASN A 171 17.45 -6.05 3.35
N THR A 172 17.59 -6.62 4.54
CA THR A 172 17.72 -5.83 5.77
C THR A 172 19.16 -5.37 5.86
N CYS A 173 19.43 -4.14 5.40
CA CYS A 173 20.72 -3.49 5.63
C CYS A 173 20.85 -3.22 7.14
N LEU A 174 21.64 -4.05 7.82
CA LEU A 174 21.98 -3.90 9.23
C LEU A 174 23.03 -2.79 9.40
N CYS A 175 22.61 -1.54 9.22
CA CYS A 175 23.26 -0.44 9.92
C CYS A 175 22.65 -0.39 11.32
N SER A 176 23.43 -0.81 12.31
CA SER A 176 23.09 -0.92 13.73
C SER A 176 22.55 0.38 14.34
N LEU A 177 21.26 0.64 14.19
CA LEU A 177 20.44 1.45 15.08
C LEU A 177 19.08 0.77 15.19
N THR A 178 18.90 0.00 16.25
CA THR A 178 17.64 -0.64 16.65
C THR A 178 16.59 0.44 16.90
N THR A 179 15.90 0.90 15.86
CA THR A 179 14.60 1.55 16.00
C THR A 179 13.59 0.59 15.44
N ALA A 180 12.94 -0.14 16.34
CA ALA A 180 11.84 -1.03 16.06
C ALA A 180 10.67 -0.23 15.46
N VAL A 181 10.70 -0.02 14.14
CA VAL A 181 9.49 0.21 13.36
C VAL A 181 9.19 -1.12 12.70
N VAL A 182 8.45 -1.96 13.42
CA VAL A 182 7.77 -3.09 12.81
C VAL A 182 6.83 -2.49 11.77
N LEU A 183 7.23 -2.52 10.50
CA LEU A 183 6.27 -2.32 9.41
C LEU A 183 5.29 -3.49 9.46
N PRO A 184 3.98 -3.24 9.58
CA PRO A 184 3.00 -4.31 9.45
C PRO A 184 3.12 -4.88 8.05
N ALA A 185 3.46 -6.17 7.95
CA ALA A 185 3.43 -6.93 6.71
C ALA A 185 1.98 -7.07 6.23
N CYS A 186 1.45 -6.02 5.59
CA CYS A 186 0.11 -6.00 5.02
C CYS A 186 0.08 -5.15 3.74
N CYS A 187 1.01 -5.40 2.81
CA CYS A 187 0.96 -4.85 1.45
C CYS A 187 0.26 -5.84 0.49
N HIS A 188 -0.97 -6.24 0.82
CA HIS A 188 -1.89 -6.78 -0.17
C HIS A 188 -3.27 -6.14 0.06
N PRO A 189 -3.90 -5.55 -0.98
CA PRO A 189 -5.23 -4.99 -0.82
C PRO A 189 -6.24 -6.13 -0.57
N PRO A 190 -7.00 -6.13 0.53
CA PRO A 190 -8.06 -7.11 0.72
C PRO A 190 -9.28 -6.63 -0.06
N PHE A 191 -9.35 -6.92 -1.35
CA PHE A 191 -10.60 -6.83 -2.11
C PHE A 191 -11.14 -8.22 -2.36
N LEU A 192 -11.66 -8.87 -1.31
CA LEU A 192 -12.68 -9.92 -1.43
C LEU A 192 -13.57 -9.88 -0.18
N LEU A 193 -14.55 -8.97 -0.15
CA LEU A 193 -15.71 -9.16 0.72
C LEU A 193 -16.75 -9.97 -0.05
N PRO A 194 -17.17 -11.16 0.46
CA PRO A 194 -18.21 -11.95 -0.16
C PRO A 194 -19.57 -11.37 0.26
N PHE A 195 -20.27 -10.72 -0.68
CA PHE A 195 -21.69 -10.44 -0.47
C PHE A 195 -22.55 -11.52 -1.11
N GLY A 196 -23.13 -12.33 -0.23
CA GLY A 196 -24.55 -12.67 -0.30
C GLY A 196 -24.91 -14.00 -0.96
N LEU A 197 -25.13 -15.03 -0.14
CA LEU A 197 -26.24 -15.97 -0.28
C LEU A 197 -26.49 -16.63 1.10
N HIS A 198 -27.58 -16.26 1.79
CA HIS A 198 -28.52 -17.23 2.35
C HIS A 198 -29.79 -16.55 2.87
N VAL A 199 -30.92 -17.18 2.55
CA VAL A 199 -32.30 -16.86 2.90
C VAL A 199 -32.62 -17.45 4.28
N ASN A 200 -33.36 -16.71 5.12
CA ASN A 200 -34.03 -17.17 6.35
C ASN A 200 -33.15 -17.73 7.49
N THR A 201 -33.13 -17.07 8.65
CA THR A 201 -33.95 -17.39 9.85
C THR A 201 -33.47 -16.51 11.00
N ASP A 202 -34.40 -16.24 11.89
CA ASP A 202 -34.44 -15.25 12.95
C ASP A 202 -33.35 -15.30 14.06
N HIS A 203 -33.10 -14.11 14.60
CA HIS A 203 -32.66 -13.77 15.98
C HIS A 203 -31.17 -13.59 16.35
N ARG A 204 -30.93 -12.37 16.87
CA ARG A 204 -29.93 -11.89 17.85
C ARG A 204 -28.44 -12.00 17.52
N LEU A 205 -27.83 -10.83 17.29
CA LEU A 205 -26.41 -10.62 17.63
C LEU A 205 -26.30 -9.50 18.66
N GLN A 206 -25.87 -9.92 19.85
CA GLN A 206 -25.42 -9.06 20.92
C GLN A 206 -24.02 -8.53 20.61
N HIS A 207 -23.79 -7.37 21.19
CA HIS A 207 -22.55 -6.62 21.36
C HIS A 207 -21.26 -7.46 21.56
N VAL A 208 -20.21 -7.20 20.74
CA VAL A 208 -18.81 -6.75 21.08
C VAL A 208 -17.97 -7.66 22.04
N PRO A 209 -16.62 -7.62 22.20
CA PRO A 209 -15.43 -7.21 21.39
C PRO A 209 -14.31 -8.31 21.30
N LEU A 210 -13.20 -7.92 20.66
CA LEU A 210 -11.79 -8.13 21.06
C LEU A 210 -10.98 -9.27 20.43
N CYS A 211 -9.77 -8.85 20.02
CA CYS A 211 -8.63 -9.57 19.48
C CYS A 211 -8.21 -10.79 20.32
N HIS A 212 -7.82 -11.88 19.65
CA HIS A 212 -6.71 -12.72 20.09
C HIS A 212 -6.09 -13.54 18.95
N ASP A 213 -4.80 -13.79 19.13
CA ASP A 213 -3.76 -14.21 18.20
C ASP A 213 -3.77 -15.70 17.76
N TYR A 214 -2.85 -15.95 16.81
CA TYR A 214 -2.10 -17.18 16.47
C TYR A 214 -2.75 -18.36 15.68
N ASN A 215 -2.35 -18.42 14.40
CA ASN A 215 -1.54 -19.48 13.77
C ASN A 215 -1.99 -20.96 13.89
N VAL A 216 -2.53 -21.53 12.79
CA VAL A 216 -2.32 -22.95 12.42
C VAL A 216 -2.20 -23.09 10.89
N SER A 217 -1.20 -23.85 10.50
CA SER A 217 -0.68 -24.09 9.16
C SER A 217 -1.25 -25.37 8.51
N LEU A 218 -1.32 -25.36 7.17
CA LEU A 218 -1.23 -26.50 6.22
C LEU A 218 -2.32 -27.61 6.23
N ARG A 219 -3.16 -27.65 5.17
CA ARG A 219 -2.90 -28.41 3.92
C ARG A 219 -4.11 -28.42 2.95
N PRO A 220 -3.88 -28.72 1.64
CA PRO A 220 -4.82 -28.50 0.55
C PRO A 220 -5.51 -29.78 0.04
N ARG A 221 -6.79 -29.69 -0.37
CA ARG A 221 -7.44 -30.67 -1.27
C ARG A 221 -8.56 -30.01 -2.09
N VAL A 222 -8.32 -29.76 -3.38
CA VAL A 222 -8.76 -30.53 -4.57
C VAL A 222 -10.25 -30.36 -4.93
N HIS A 223 -10.44 -29.44 -5.89
CA HIS A 223 -11.29 -29.47 -7.09
C HIS A 223 -12.82 -29.49 -6.97
N GLY A 224 -13.41 -28.35 -7.35
CA GLY A 224 -14.70 -28.27 -8.02
C GLY A 224 -14.62 -27.26 -9.16
N ARG A 225 -14.72 -27.72 -10.41
CA ARG A 225 -14.78 -26.87 -11.61
C ARG A 225 -15.97 -25.92 -11.52
N GLY A 226 -15.71 -24.61 -11.43
CA GLY A 226 -16.72 -23.57 -11.60
C GLY A 226 -17.06 -23.29 -13.08
N PRO A 227 -18.24 -22.73 -13.40
CA PRO A 227 -18.68 -22.52 -14.78
C PRO A 227 -17.81 -21.50 -15.52
N ARG A 228 -17.43 -21.84 -16.76
CA ARG A 228 -16.73 -20.95 -17.69
C ARG A 228 -17.68 -19.83 -18.14
N TRP A 229 -17.33 -18.59 -17.85
CA TRP A 229 -17.93 -17.42 -18.50
C TRP A 229 -17.43 -17.32 -19.95
N PRO A 230 -18.27 -16.95 -20.93
CA PRO A 230 -17.80 -16.73 -22.30
C PRO A 230 -16.92 -15.48 -22.37
N THR A 231 -15.66 -15.67 -22.74
CA THR A 231 -14.70 -14.60 -23.01
C THR A 231 -15.00 -13.98 -24.37
N ARG A 232 -15.47 -12.73 -24.41
CA ARG A 232 -15.41 -11.90 -25.62
C ARG A 232 -14.91 -10.50 -25.24
N PRO A 233 -13.64 -10.15 -25.50
CA PRO A 233 -13.19 -8.77 -25.38
C PRO A 233 -13.59 -8.04 -26.67
N VAL A 234 -14.60 -7.19 -26.61
CA VAL A 234 -14.80 -6.16 -27.64
C VAL A 234 -13.70 -5.11 -27.42
N ARG A 235 -12.68 -5.13 -28.28
CA ARG A 235 -11.68 -4.04 -28.35
C ARG A 235 -12.41 -2.76 -28.74
N LEU A 236 -12.51 -1.80 -27.83
CA LEU A 236 -12.89 -0.43 -28.19
C LEU A 236 -11.71 0.21 -28.94
N PRO A 237 -11.90 0.79 -30.13
CA PRO A 237 -10.84 1.48 -30.85
C PRO A 237 -10.46 2.79 -30.15
N PRO A 238 -9.18 3.21 -30.19
CA PRO A 238 -8.72 4.43 -29.54
C PRO A 238 -9.29 5.69 -30.21
N LEU A 239 -9.76 6.62 -29.37
CA LEU A 239 -10.19 7.96 -29.76
C LEU A 239 -9.05 8.71 -30.46
N LYS A 240 -9.24 9.06 -31.73
CA LYS A 240 -8.33 9.92 -32.49
C LYS A 240 -8.41 11.34 -31.91
N VAL A 241 -7.39 11.75 -31.16
CA VAL A 241 -7.20 13.15 -30.77
C VAL A 241 -6.70 13.91 -31.99
N GLN A 242 -7.54 14.78 -32.53
CA GLN A 242 -7.21 15.65 -33.66
C GLN A 242 -6.29 16.77 -33.16
N LYS A 243 -4.97 16.63 -33.39
CA LYS A 243 -4.02 17.74 -33.23
C LYS A 243 -4.43 18.87 -34.18
N ARG A 244 -4.99 19.96 -33.64
CA ARG A 244 -5.09 21.24 -34.36
C ARG A 244 -3.66 21.71 -34.64
N ARG A 245 -3.27 21.70 -35.92
CA ARG A 245 -2.08 22.41 -36.40
C ARG A 245 -2.29 23.90 -36.14
N HIS A 246 -1.39 24.50 -35.37
CA HIS A 246 -1.18 25.94 -35.42
C HIS A 246 -0.70 26.28 -36.83
N GLN A 247 -1.46 27.09 -37.56
CA GLN A 247 -0.95 27.74 -38.76
C GLN A 247 -0.09 28.92 -38.32
N GLN A 248 1.20 28.85 -38.63
CA GLN A 248 2.07 30.02 -38.75
C GLN A 248 1.62 30.79 -40.00
N ALA A 249 1.29 32.07 -39.83
CA ALA A 249 1.15 33.01 -40.94
C ALA A 249 2.54 33.48 -41.40
N PRO A 250 2.81 33.62 -42.71
CA PRO A 250 4.03 34.23 -43.20
C PRO A 250 3.88 35.74 -43.39
N GLN A 251 4.94 36.44 -42.96
CA GLN A 251 5.37 37.82 -43.23
C GLN A 251 4.42 38.98 -42.88
#